data_AF-A0A498Q5Y6-F1
#
_entry.id   AF-A0A498Q5Y6-F1
#
_cell.length_a   1.000
_cell.length_b   1.000
_cell.length_c   1.000
_cell.angle_alpha   90.00
_cell.angle_beta   90.00
_cell.angle_gamma   90.00
#
_symmetry.space_group_name_H-M   'P 1'
#
loop_
_entity.id
_entity.type
_entity.pdbx_description
1 polymer ?
#
loop_
_entity_poly.entity_id
_entity_poly.type
_entity_poly.pdbx_seq_one_letter_code
_entity_poly.pdbx_strand_id
1 'polypeptide(L)'
;MTCFPGRRCMPDVRKRPEKDCAEYVMWDAAYVLGSLSANDRREFERHLGGCTVCRKAVTELSGMPALLSVLDRDEVAAIVESSHPTGNFAEAVECGDVRAKSRLDGTAPRLRGA
;
A
#
# COMPACT_ATOMS: atom_id res chain seq x y z
N MET A 1 37.30 -16.88 -8.28
CA MET A 1 37.19 -15.90 -9.38
C MET A 1 36.68 -16.58 -10.64
N THR A 2 35.37 -16.58 -10.88
CA THR A 2 34.82 -16.65 -12.23
C THR A 2 33.63 -15.70 -12.31
N CYS A 3 33.81 -14.68 -13.14
CA CYS A 3 32.89 -13.58 -13.38
C CYS A 3 32.15 -13.89 -14.68
N PHE A 4 30.83 -14.03 -14.63
CA PHE A 4 30.01 -14.22 -15.83
C PHE A 4 29.71 -12.83 -16.44
N PRO A 5 30.12 -12.52 -17.67
CA PRO A 5 29.87 -11.23 -18.27
C PRO A 5 28.36 -11.06 -18.55
N GLY A 6 27.77 -10.00 -17.99
CA GLY A 6 26.44 -9.51 -18.40
C GLY A 6 25.26 -9.79 -17.45
N ARG A 7 25.45 -10.49 -16.33
CA ARG A 7 24.38 -10.63 -15.30
C ARG A 7 24.84 -10.02 -13.98
N ARG A 8 24.11 -8.99 -13.55
CA ARG A 8 24.36 -8.29 -12.30
C ARG A 8 24.21 -9.27 -11.14
N CYS A 9 25.14 -9.22 -10.17
CA CYS A 9 25.01 -9.89 -8.88
C CYS A 9 23.63 -9.54 -8.29
N MET A 10 22.70 -10.47 -8.35
CA MET A 10 21.41 -10.35 -7.68
C MET A 10 21.68 -10.47 -6.17
N PRO A 11 21.39 -9.45 -5.36
CA PRO A 11 21.49 -9.58 -3.92
C PRO A 11 20.40 -10.54 -3.45
N ASP A 12 20.72 -11.36 -2.45
CA ASP A 12 19.76 -12.22 -1.77
C ASP A 12 18.75 -11.33 -1.02
N VAL A 13 17.59 -11.05 -1.65
CA VAL A 13 16.49 -10.22 -1.09
C VAL A 13 15.59 -11.06 -0.16
N ARG A 14 16.05 -12.22 0.32
CA ARG A 14 15.20 -13.16 1.05
C ARG A 14 15.32 -12.91 2.55
N LYS A 15 14.22 -12.40 3.12
CA LYS A 15 13.86 -12.31 4.55
C LYS A 15 14.16 -10.99 5.25
N ARG A 16 13.18 -10.09 5.20
CA ARG A 16 12.82 -9.18 6.29
C ARG A 16 11.30 -9.34 6.52
N PRO A 17 10.84 -9.34 7.79
CA PRO A 17 9.93 -10.36 8.35
C PRO A 17 8.55 -10.37 7.69
N GLU A 18 8.01 -11.58 7.55
CA GLU A 18 6.68 -11.92 7.00
C GLU A 18 5.50 -11.18 7.66
N LYS A 19 5.74 -10.54 8.81
CA LYS A 19 4.76 -9.76 9.57
C LYS A 19 4.46 -8.38 8.93
N ASP A 20 5.39 -7.81 8.15
CA ASP A 20 5.22 -6.46 7.60
C ASP A 20 4.51 -6.47 6.23
N CYS A 21 4.76 -7.46 5.34
CA CYS A 21 4.13 -7.46 4.01
C CYS A 21 2.58 -7.67 4.07
N ALA A 22 2.03 -8.32 5.11
CA ALA A 22 0.58 -8.56 5.22
C ALA A 22 -0.25 -7.27 5.34
N GLU A 23 0.26 -6.27 6.06
CA GLU A 23 -0.37 -4.94 6.16
C GLU A 23 -0.30 -4.20 4.82
N TYR A 24 0.85 -4.28 4.15
CA TYR A 24 1.09 -3.60 2.88
C TYR A 24 0.38 -4.25 1.69
N VAL A 25 0.09 -5.55 1.71
CA VAL A 25 -0.68 -6.21 0.64
C VAL A 25 -2.05 -5.55 0.47
N MET A 26 -2.68 -5.10 1.55
CA MET A 26 -3.98 -4.42 1.48
C MET A 26 -3.92 -3.01 0.88
N TRP A 27 -2.72 -2.47 0.65
CA TRP A 27 -2.52 -1.12 0.13
C TRP A 27 -2.29 -1.10 -1.39
N ASP A 28 -2.17 -2.26 -2.04
CA ASP A 28 -1.86 -2.39 -3.46
C ASP A 28 -2.88 -1.70 -4.38
N ALA A 29 -4.18 -1.91 -4.16
CA ALA A 29 -5.25 -1.33 -4.94
C ALA A 29 -5.34 0.18 -4.75
N ALA A 30 -5.26 0.64 -3.50
CA ALA A 30 -5.30 2.06 -3.19
C ALA A 30 -4.04 2.79 -3.69
N TYR A 31 -2.89 2.11 -3.78
CA TYR A 31 -1.68 2.66 -4.40
C TYR A 31 -1.85 2.82 -5.91
N VAL A 32 -2.36 1.78 -6.60
CA VAL A 32 -2.59 1.79 -8.04
C VAL A 32 -3.65 2.81 -8.46
N LEU A 33 -4.72 2.96 -7.66
CA LEU A 33 -5.79 3.92 -7.91
C LEU A 33 -5.45 5.35 -7.44
N GLY A 34 -4.30 5.55 -6.79
CA GLY A 34 -3.89 6.86 -6.29
C GLY A 34 -4.67 7.36 -5.07
N SER A 35 -5.36 6.47 -4.36
CA SER A 35 -6.15 6.78 -3.15
C SER A 35 -5.32 6.80 -1.85
N LEU A 36 -4.03 6.43 -1.92
CA LEU A 36 -3.12 6.51 -0.77
C LEU A 36 -2.74 7.96 -0.44
N SER A 37 -2.61 8.27 0.86
CA SER A 37 -2.05 9.55 1.29
C SER A 37 -0.60 9.70 0.84
N ALA A 38 -0.10 10.94 0.77
CA ALA A 38 1.29 11.19 0.36
C ALA A 38 2.32 10.54 1.31
N ASN A 39 1.99 10.42 2.60
CA ASN A 39 2.86 9.76 3.57
C ASN A 39 2.86 8.24 3.36
N ASP A 40 1.67 7.63 3.29
CA ASP A 40 1.52 6.18 3.14
C ASP A 40 2.10 5.70 1.83
N ARG A 41 1.97 6.50 0.76
CA ARG A 41 2.59 6.21 -0.53
C ARG A 41 4.11 6.12 -0.44
N ARG A 42 4.77 7.05 0.25
CA ARG A 42 6.23 7.01 0.47
C ARG A 42 6.64 5.82 1.32
N GLU A 43 5.85 5.49 2.35
CA GLU A 43 6.08 4.31 3.18
C GLU A 43 5.98 3.01 2.36
N PHE A 44 4.97 2.91 1.50
CA PHE A 44 4.76 1.76 0.62
C PHE A 44 5.83 1.65 -0.47
N GLU A 45 6.23 2.75 -1.11
CA GLU A 45 7.32 2.77 -2.11
C GLU A 45 8.66 2.28 -1.51
N ARG A 46 8.95 2.66 -0.26
CA ARG A 46 10.12 2.13 0.48
C ARG A 46 10.03 0.61 0.67
N HIS A 47 8.82 0.08 0.91
CA HIS A 47 8.59 -1.36 1.05
C HIS A 47 8.67 -2.10 -0.29
N LEU A 48 8.17 -1.53 -1.39
CA LEU A 48 8.24 -2.10 -2.75
C LEU A 48 9.66 -2.33 -3.25
N GLY A 49 10.63 -1.54 -2.74
CA GLY A 49 12.05 -1.74 -3.01
C GLY A 49 12.57 -3.10 -2.53
N GLY A 50 11.97 -3.68 -1.48
CA GLY A 50 12.43 -4.91 -0.81
C GLY A 50 11.46 -6.09 -0.80
N CYS A 51 10.15 -5.91 -0.99
CA CYS A 51 9.17 -7.01 -0.99
C CYS A 51 8.72 -7.35 -2.43
N THR A 52 9.09 -8.54 -2.92
CA THR A 52 8.66 -9.03 -4.25
C THR A 52 7.18 -9.38 -4.31
N VAL A 53 6.58 -9.74 -3.16
CA VAL A 53 5.15 -10.06 -3.04
C VAL A 53 4.30 -8.81 -3.35
N CYS A 54 4.56 -7.70 -2.66
CA CYS A 54 3.84 -6.44 -2.89
C CYS A 54 4.08 -5.89 -4.31
N ARG A 55 5.26 -6.11 -4.89
CA ARG A 55 5.52 -5.76 -6.30
C ARG A 55 4.67 -6.59 -7.26
N LYS A 56 4.52 -7.89 -6.98
CA LYS A 56 3.66 -8.77 -7.77
C LYS A 56 2.20 -8.34 -7.67
N ALA A 57 1.71 -8.06 -6.46
CA ALA A 57 0.35 -7.60 -6.22
C ALA A 57 0.02 -6.31 -6.99
N VAL A 58 0.92 -5.30 -6.93
CA VAL A 58 0.79 -4.07 -7.74
C VAL A 58 0.80 -4.37 -9.25
N THR A 59 1.63 -5.32 -9.70
CA THR A 59 1.68 -5.69 -11.13
C THR A 59 0.37 -6.34 -11.58
N GLU A 60 -0.24 -7.19 -10.76
CA GLU A 60 -1.53 -7.82 -11.04
C GLU A 60 -2.66 -6.78 -11.20
N LEU A 61 -2.59 -5.67 -10.46
CA LEU A 61 -3.58 -4.60 -10.50
C LEU A 61 -3.27 -3.49 -11.53
N SER A 62 -2.05 -3.41 -12.05
CA SER A 62 -1.59 -2.30 -12.91
C SER A 62 -2.39 -2.10 -14.20
N GLY A 63 -3.11 -3.11 -14.67
CA GLY A 63 -4.01 -3.02 -15.83
C GLY A 63 -5.37 -2.39 -15.51
N MET A 64 -5.79 -2.37 -14.25
CA MET A 64 -7.12 -1.89 -13.84
C MET A 64 -7.37 -0.41 -14.15
N PRO A 65 -6.43 0.53 -13.89
CA PRO A 65 -6.65 1.95 -14.21
C PRO A 65 -6.92 2.20 -15.69
N ALA A 66 -6.30 1.42 -16.59
CA ALA A 66 -6.53 1.54 -18.02
C ALA A 66 -7.95 1.09 -18.41
N LEU A 67 -8.44 0.00 -17.80
CA LEU A 67 -9.82 -0.46 -17.99
C LEU A 67 -10.84 0.53 -17.44
N LEU A 68 -10.56 1.12 -16.27
CA LEU A 68 -11.43 2.12 -15.64
C LEU A 68 -11.46 3.45 -16.41
N SER A 69 -10.42 3.76 -17.19
CA SER A 69 -10.35 4.98 -18.01
C SER A 69 -11.34 4.99 -19.19
N VAL A 70 -11.98 3.86 -19.48
CA VAL A 70 -13.02 3.77 -20.52
C VAL A 70 -14.34 4.38 -20.05
N LEU A 71 -14.56 4.44 -18.73
CA LEU A 71 -15.78 4.99 -18.16
C LEU A 71 -15.64 6.49 -17.94
N ASP A 72 -16.64 7.24 -18.41
CA ASP A 72 -16.76 8.65 -18.08
C ASP A 72 -17.33 8.85 -16.67
N ARG A 73 -17.11 10.04 -16.10
CA ARG A 73 -17.55 10.36 -14.74
C ARG A 73 -19.07 10.22 -14.57
N ASP A 74 -19.84 10.60 -15.58
CA ASP A 74 -21.31 10.51 -15.56
C ASP A 74 -21.79 9.05 -15.57
N GLU A 75 -21.12 8.17 -16.31
CA GLU A 75 -21.42 6.72 -16.33
C GLU A 75 -21.11 6.10 -14.97
N VAL A 76 -19.98 6.46 -14.36
CA VAL A 76 -19.63 6.04 -12.99
C VAL A 76 -20.67 6.52 -11.98
N ALA A 77 -21.11 7.79 -12.07
CA ALA A 77 -22.13 8.33 -11.18
C ALA A 77 -23.46 7.57 -11.30
N ALA A 78 -23.89 7.24 -12.52
CA ALA A 78 -25.09 6.43 -12.74
C ALA A 78 -24.98 5.03 -12.14
N ILE A 79 -23.80 4.39 -12.23
CA ILE A 79 -23.55 3.08 -11.62
C ILE A 79 -23.64 3.18 -10.09
N VAL A 80 -23.03 4.20 -9.47
CA VAL A 80 -23.07 4.41 -8.02
C VAL A 80 -24.51 4.61 -7.53
N GLU A 81 -25.28 5.46 -8.20
CA GLU A 81 -26.69 5.72 -7.88
C GLU A 81 -27.54 4.44 -7.97
N SER A 82 -27.37 3.67 -9.05
CA SER A 82 -28.08 2.39 -9.23
C SER A 82 -27.64 1.29 -8.27
N SER A 83 -26.44 1.40 -7.69
CA SER A 83 -25.84 0.41 -6.79
C SER A 83 -26.13 0.68 -5.31
N HIS A 84 -26.93 1.70 -4.97
CA HIS A 84 -27.31 1.97 -3.58
C HIS A 84 -28.39 0.98 -3.09
N PRO A 85 -28.08 0.02 -2.20
CA PRO A 85 -29.06 -0.36 -1.19
C PRO A 85 -29.27 0.85 -0.27
N THR A 86 -30.51 1.07 0.17
CA THR A 86 -30.87 2.05 1.19
C THR A 86 -30.12 1.73 2.50
N GLY A 87 -28.88 2.18 2.61
CA GLY A 87 -28.02 2.01 3.76
C GLY A 87 -27.27 3.31 3.96
N ASN A 88 -27.45 3.93 5.12
CA ASN A 88 -26.85 5.20 5.47
C ASN A 88 -25.30 5.12 5.48
N PHE A 89 -24.63 5.45 4.37
CA PHE A 89 -23.17 5.67 4.28
C PHE A 89 -22.86 7.17 4.08
N ALA A 90 -23.62 8.05 4.73
CA ALA A 90 -23.17 9.43 4.90
C ALA A 90 -22.04 9.48 5.94
N GLU A 91 -20.83 9.05 5.57
CA GLU A 91 -19.63 9.49 6.28
C GLU A 91 -18.47 9.70 5.30
N ALA A 92 -17.84 10.86 5.46
CA ALA A 92 -17.07 11.58 4.46
C ALA A 92 -15.86 10.82 3.92
N VAL A 93 -15.64 10.94 2.60
CA VAL A 93 -14.29 10.82 2.01
C VAL A 93 -13.55 12.10 2.39
N GLU A 94 -13.05 12.16 3.62
CA GLU A 94 -12.06 13.15 4.03
C GLU A 94 -10.68 12.68 3.58
N CYS A 95 -10.02 13.52 2.79
CA CYS A 95 -8.59 13.40 2.53
C CYS A 95 -7.83 13.88 3.77
N GLY A 96 -7.74 13.07 4.83
CA GLY A 96 -6.89 13.39 6.00
C GLY A 96 -7.15 12.55 7.25
N ASP A 97 -6.09 11.97 7.80
CA ASP A 97 -5.96 11.47 9.18
C ASP A 97 -6.58 10.10 9.58
N VAL A 98 -6.30 9.03 8.84
CA VAL A 98 -6.39 7.65 9.39
C VAL A 98 -5.03 7.20 9.96
N ARG A 99 -4.46 7.96 10.90
CA ARG A 99 -3.40 7.45 11.79
C ARG A 99 -3.75 7.62 13.26
N ALA A 100 -4.88 7.04 13.64
CA ALA A 100 -5.21 6.73 15.01
C ALA A 100 -4.94 5.25 15.33
N LYS A 101 -3.69 4.76 15.16
CA LYS A 101 -3.24 3.51 15.83
C LYS A 101 -1.80 3.59 16.33
N SER A 102 -1.72 3.65 17.67
CA SER A 102 -0.74 2.92 18.50
C SER A 102 0.70 3.45 18.55
N ARG A 103 0.88 4.64 19.14
CA ARG A 103 2.14 5.01 19.81
C ARG A 103 2.22 4.33 21.18
N LEU A 104 2.34 3.00 21.19
CA LEU A 104 2.69 2.23 22.37
C LEU A 104 3.64 1.09 21.95
N ASP A 105 4.92 1.42 21.81
CA ASP A 105 5.99 0.46 22.05
C ASP A 105 7.11 1.17 22.79
N GLY A 106 7.40 0.65 23.98
CA GLY A 106 8.12 1.33 25.04
C GLY A 106 9.62 1.48 24.85
N THR A 107 10.17 2.40 25.63
CA THR A 107 11.55 2.36 26.11
C THR A 107 11.56 2.96 27.51
N ALA A 108 11.45 2.09 28.53
CA ALA A 108 12.29 2.23 29.72
C ALA A 108 13.55 1.41 29.41
N PRO A 109 14.76 1.93 29.69
CA PRO A 109 15.34 1.79 31.03
C PRO A 109 16.21 3.03 31.40
N ARG A 110 16.79 3.27 32.59
CA ARG A 110 17.36 2.45 33.67
C ARG A 110 17.44 3.25 34.97
N LEU A 111 17.54 2.48 36.06
CA LEU A 111 18.07 2.80 37.38
C LEU A 111 19.42 3.55 37.40
N ARG A 112 19.54 4.54 38.31
CA ARG A 112 20.72 4.91 39.11
C ARG A 112 20.21 5.94 40.15
N GLY A 113 20.25 5.74 41.47
CA GLY A 113 21.32 5.18 42.29
C GLY A 113 22.30 6.28 42.67
N ALA A 114 21.93 7.16 43.61
CA ALA A 114 22.82 7.97 44.45
C ALA A 114 22.00 8.57 45.61
#